data_AF-A0A4Y9A9V9-F1
#
_entry.id   AF-A0A4Y9A9V9-F1
#
_cell.length_a   1.000
_cell.length_b   1.000
_cell.length_c   1.000
_cell.angle_alpha   90.00
_cell.angle_beta   90.00
_cell.angle_gamma   90.00
#
_symmetry.space_group_name_H-M   'P 1'
#
loop_
_entity.id
_entity.type
_entity.pdbx_description
1 polymer ?
#
loop_
_entity_poly.entity_id
_entity_poly.type
_entity_poly.pdbx_seq_one_letter_code
_entity_poly.pdbx_strand_id
1 'polypeptide(L)'
;MEQLDVDSVCPCCGRKLWSHGSYERTVHCKNKSYTIKILRKRCPDCDKTYSLIPSFIKPWARFANHVREFFARWVAIGVPVSYLPERLSNEHTSVISLKTLYRWKKQMDENYQTWLIGQRKQAIDDPDAGDRLLDFFRRGATVVEECLFFFELYFGGKLPKRGQVISSINLSLSPKVWW
;
A
#
# COMPACT_ATOMS: atom_id res chain seq x y z
N MET A 1 -17.71 -6.27 25.67
CA MET A 1 -16.53 -6.02 24.81
C MET A 1 -16.49 -7.18 23.82
N GLU A 2 -17.18 -7.02 22.68
CA GLU A 2 -17.33 -8.08 21.67
C GLU A 2 -15.95 -8.53 21.19
N GLN A 3 -15.62 -9.80 21.45
CA GLN A 3 -14.49 -10.44 20.83
C GLN A 3 -14.81 -10.55 19.34
N LEU A 4 -14.09 -9.78 18.52
CA LEU A 4 -13.96 -10.06 17.10
C LEU A 4 -13.25 -11.43 16.98
N ASP A 5 -14.02 -12.51 17.08
CA ASP A 5 -13.58 -13.85 16.74
C ASP A 5 -13.50 -13.93 15.22
N VAL A 6 -12.46 -13.29 14.68
CA VAL A 6 -12.06 -13.51 13.30
C VAL A 6 -11.49 -14.92 13.27
N ASP A 7 -12.36 -15.88 12.94
CA ASP A 7 -12.00 -17.25 12.57
C ASP A 7 -10.91 -17.20 11.51
N SER A 8 -9.67 -17.23 11.99
CA SER A 8 -8.49 -17.01 11.18
C SER A 8 -7.85 -18.38 10.97
N VAL A 9 -7.89 -18.81 9.71
CA VAL A 9 -7.26 -20.05 9.26
C VAL A 9 -5.79 -19.80 8.93
N CYS A 10 -4.96 -20.81 9.14
CA CYS A 10 -3.55 -20.77 8.80
C CYS A 10 -3.39 -20.71 7.28
N PRO A 11 -2.69 -19.71 6.73
CA PRO A 11 -2.46 -19.62 5.29
C PRO A 11 -1.51 -20.70 4.75
N CYS A 12 -0.79 -21.41 5.64
CA CYS A 12 0.12 -22.48 5.24
C CYS A 12 -0.56 -23.86 5.17
N CYS A 13 -1.50 -24.17 6.07
CA CYS A 13 -2.09 -25.51 6.20
C CYS A 13 -3.61 -25.53 6.36
N GLY A 14 -4.29 -24.37 6.35
CA GLY A 14 -5.74 -24.26 6.48
C GLY A 14 -6.31 -24.49 7.87
N ARG A 15 -5.51 -24.93 8.86
CA ARG A 15 -5.99 -25.18 10.24
C ARG A 15 -6.39 -23.90 10.97
N LYS A 16 -7.37 -24.00 11.88
CA LYS A 16 -7.78 -22.90 12.77
C LYS A 16 -6.62 -22.44 13.65
N LEU A 17 -6.37 -21.14 13.68
CA LEU A 17 -5.32 -20.57 14.52
C LEU A 17 -5.79 -20.36 15.96
N TRP A 18 -4.89 -20.55 16.91
CA TRP A 18 -5.16 -20.38 18.34
C TRP A 18 -4.69 -19.02 18.84
N SER A 19 -5.32 -18.50 19.89
CA SER A 19 -4.88 -17.25 20.52
C SER A 19 -3.50 -17.41 21.16
N HIS A 20 -2.57 -16.50 20.85
CA HIS A 20 -1.18 -16.53 21.33
C HIS A 20 -0.77 -15.22 22.04
N GLY A 21 -1.76 -14.45 22.49
CA GLY A 21 -1.58 -13.18 23.20
C GLY A 21 -1.68 -11.96 22.30
N SER A 22 -1.11 -10.84 22.76
CA SER A 22 -1.22 -9.54 22.09
C SER A 22 -0.06 -8.63 22.44
N TYR A 23 0.19 -7.61 21.63
CA TYR A 23 1.11 -6.53 21.95
C TYR A 23 0.48 -5.17 21.63
N GLU A 24 0.97 -4.12 22.28
CA GLU A 24 0.56 -2.76 21.98
C GLU A 24 1.46 -2.14 20.92
N ARG A 25 0.86 -1.34 20.04
CA ARG A 25 1.56 -0.66 18.96
C ARG A 25 1.04 0.76 18.82
N THR A 26 1.96 1.72 18.85
CA THR A 26 1.63 3.11 18.52
C THR A 26 1.59 3.30 17.01
N VAL A 27 0.50 3.87 16.53
CA VAL A 27 0.28 4.24 15.14
C VAL A 27 0.13 5.75 15.02
N HIS A 28 0.96 6.35 14.19
CA HIS A 28 0.88 7.76 13.87
C HIS A 28 -0.04 7.95 12.66
N CYS A 29 -1.20 8.52 12.90
CA CYS A 29 -2.07 9.08 11.88
C CYS A 29 -1.67 10.53 11.62
N LYS A 30 -2.19 11.17 10.56
CA LYS A 30 -1.88 12.57 10.23
C LYS A 30 -1.99 13.52 11.43
N ASN A 31 -3.07 13.43 12.21
CA ASN A 31 -3.37 14.43 13.26
C ASN A 31 -3.14 13.93 14.70
N LYS A 32 -2.98 12.63 14.90
CA LYS A 32 -2.95 12.02 16.23
C LYS A 32 -2.23 10.68 16.20
N SER A 33 -1.64 10.33 17.34
CA SER A 33 -1.08 9.01 17.58
C SER A 33 -2.06 8.17 18.41
N TYR A 34 -2.22 6.90 18.05
CA TYR A 34 -3.10 5.95 18.74
C TYR A 34 -2.30 4.72 19.15
N THR A 35 -2.45 4.28 20.39
CA THR A 35 -1.97 2.95 20.81
C THR A 35 -3.07 1.93 20.56
N ILE A 36 -2.79 0.94 19.72
CA ILE A 36 -3.72 -0.14 19.39
C ILE A 36 -3.19 -1.47 19.89
N LYS A 37 -4.11 -2.36 20.29
CA LYS A 37 -3.79 -3.73 20.67
C LYS A 37 -3.80 -4.61 19.44
N ILE A 38 -2.67 -5.24 19.14
CA ILE A 38 -2.52 -6.20 18.05
C ILE A 38 -2.61 -7.61 18.62
N LEU A 39 -3.60 -8.38 18.17
CA LEU A 39 -3.76 -9.78 18.55
C LEU A 39 -2.78 -10.66 17.76
N ARG A 40 -2.25 -11.69 18.43
CA ARG A 40 -1.40 -12.71 17.81
C ARG A 40 -2.11 -14.05 17.85
N LYS A 41 -1.98 -14.79 16.76
CA LYS A 41 -2.54 -16.13 16.59
C LYS A 41 -1.42 -17.10 16.23
N ARG A 42 -1.42 -18.33 16.73
CA ARG A 42 -0.40 -19.36 16.42
C ARG A 42 -1.06 -20.56 15.77
N CYS A 43 -0.42 -21.11 14.74
CA CYS A 43 -0.83 -22.37 14.15
C CYS A 43 -0.24 -23.52 14.98
N PRO A 44 -1.05 -24.47 15.48
CA PRO A 44 -0.54 -25.61 16.24
C PRO A 44 0.30 -26.58 15.38
N ASP A 45 0.07 -26.62 14.07
CA ASP A 45 0.76 -27.55 13.17
C ASP A 45 2.04 -26.96 12.57
N CYS A 46 1.95 -25.76 12.01
CA CYS A 46 3.09 -25.10 11.37
C CYS A 46 4.02 -24.41 12.36
N ASP A 47 3.60 -24.30 13.61
CA ASP A 47 4.25 -23.55 14.70
C ASP A 47 4.50 -22.06 14.43
N LYS A 48 3.88 -21.52 13.37
CA LYS A 48 4.00 -20.11 12.96
C LYS A 48 3.04 -19.23 13.74
N THR A 49 3.52 -18.03 14.10
CA THR A 49 2.72 -16.98 14.73
C THR A 49 2.40 -15.90 13.70
N TYR A 50 1.15 -15.44 13.71
CA TYR A 50 0.62 -14.41 12.83
C TYR A 50 0.09 -13.24 13.65
N SER A 51 0.28 -12.02 13.15
CA SER A 51 -0.28 -10.82 13.78
C SER A 51 -1.51 -10.35 13.02
N LEU A 52 -2.63 -10.12 13.73
CA LEU A 52 -3.85 -9.55 13.16
C LEU A 52 -3.68 -8.03 13.01
N ILE A 53 -2.93 -7.62 11.99
CA ILE A 53 -2.62 -6.22 11.71
C ILE A 53 -3.81 -5.57 10.99
N PRO A 54 -4.35 -4.45 11.50
CA PRO A 54 -5.43 -3.73 10.83
C PRO A 54 -5.03 -3.24 9.44
N SER A 55 -5.98 -3.25 8.50
CA SER A 55 -5.76 -2.89 7.10
C SER A 55 -5.26 -1.45 6.87
N PHE A 56 -5.48 -0.54 7.83
CA PHE A 56 -5.02 0.85 7.73
C PHE A 56 -3.53 1.03 8.03
N ILE A 57 -2.78 -0.02 8.41
CA ILE A 57 -1.35 0.06 8.70
C ILE A 57 -0.57 -1.14 8.14
N LYS A 58 0.54 -0.86 7.47
CA LYS A 58 1.50 -1.91 7.05
C LYS A 58 2.21 -2.56 8.25
N PRO A 59 2.66 -3.80 8.14
CA PRO A 59 3.54 -4.41 9.15
C PRO A 59 4.79 -3.57 9.36
N TRP A 60 5.25 -3.51 10.61
CA TRP A 60 6.44 -2.76 11.03
C TRP A 60 6.41 -1.24 10.76
N ALA A 61 5.41 -0.73 10.03
CA ALA A 61 5.25 0.70 9.79
C ALA A 61 4.82 1.43 11.06
N ARG A 62 5.36 2.62 11.32
CA ARG A 62 4.89 3.44 12.44
C ARG A 62 3.77 4.40 12.04
N PHE A 63 3.67 4.69 10.75
CA PHE A 63 2.68 5.59 10.17
C PHE A 63 1.59 4.79 9.47
N ALA A 64 0.36 5.24 9.62
CA ALA A 64 -0.79 4.69 8.93
C ALA A 64 -0.70 4.93 7.41
N ASN A 65 -1.42 4.11 6.65
CA ASN A 65 -1.33 4.07 5.19
C ASN A 65 -1.73 5.40 4.53
N HIS A 66 -2.67 6.14 5.11
CA HIS A 66 -3.09 7.45 4.58
C HIS A 66 -1.98 8.51 4.66
N VAL A 67 -1.08 8.44 5.64
CA VAL A 67 0.09 9.35 5.72
C VAL A 67 1.01 9.11 4.52
N ARG A 68 1.21 7.84 4.16
CA ARG A 68 1.98 7.45 2.99
C ARG A 68 1.27 7.85 1.69
N GLU A 69 -0.05 7.80 1.66
CA GLU A 69 -0.86 8.27 0.53
C GLU A 69 -0.71 9.78 0.31
N PHE A 70 -0.77 10.58 1.39
CA PHE A 70 -0.51 12.02 1.27
C PHE A 70 0.89 12.29 0.73
N PHE A 71 1.89 11.60 1.25
CA PHE A 71 3.26 11.69 0.74
C PHE A 71 3.33 11.39 -0.76
N ALA A 72 2.71 10.29 -1.21
CA ALA A 72 2.68 9.90 -2.62
C ALA A 72 2.06 10.99 -3.50
N ARG A 73 0.91 11.54 -3.10
CA ARG A 73 0.21 12.59 -3.84
C ARG A 73 1.05 13.86 -3.96
N TRP A 74 1.72 14.28 -2.87
CA TRP A 74 2.57 15.46 -2.89
C TRP A 74 3.79 15.30 -3.81
N VAL A 75 4.43 14.13 -3.78
CA VAL A 75 5.53 13.82 -4.69
C VAL A 75 5.05 13.80 -6.14
N ALA A 76 3.87 13.22 -6.41
CA ALA A 76 3.30 13.14 -7.74
C ALA A 76 3.00 14.52 -8.37
N ILE A 77 2.62 15.51 -7.56
CA ILE A 77 2.42 16.89 -8.04
C ILE A 77 3.71 17.73 -8.05
N GLY A 78 4.87 17.10 -7.81
CA GLY A 78 6.18 17.76 -7.91
C GLY A 78 6.66 18.48 -6.65
N VAL A 79 6.03 18.29 -5.48
CA VAL A 79 6.57 18.88 -4.24
C VAL A 79 7.90 18.20 -3.86
N PRO A 80 8.99 18.95 -3.64
CA PRO A 80 10.26 18.35 -3.27
C PRO A 80 10.17 17.65 -1.90
N VAL A 81 10.77 16.47 -1.81
CA VAL A 81 10.72 15.61 -0.60
C VAL A 81 11.23 16.32 0.65
N SER A 82 12.17 17.26 0.50
CA SER A 82 12.72 18.07 1.60
C SER A 82 11.69 18.91 2.34
N TYR A 83 10.59 19.33 1.71
CA TYR A 83 9.53 20.13 2.34
C TYR A 83 8.46 19.29 3.03
N LEU A 84 8.48 17.96 2.84
CA LEU A 84 7.41 17.08 3.30
C LEU A 84 7.49 16.66 4.78
N PRO A 85 8.65 16.68 5.50
CA PRO A 85 8.67 16.43 6.94
C PRO A 85 7.74 17.37 7.70
N GLU A 86 7.79 18.67 7.42
CA GLU A 86 6.98 19.71 8.07
C GLU A 86 5.50 19.60 7.71
N ARG A 87 5.18 19.19 6.47
CA ARG A 87 3.79 19.05 6.02
C ARG A 87 3.10 17.77 6.51
N LEU A 88 3.88 16.73 6.80
CA LEU A 88 3.37 15.42 7.23
C LEU A 88 3.45 15.21 8.73
N SER A 89 4.23 16.03 9.43
CA SER A 89 4.34 16.03 10.89
C SER A 89 3.51 17.19 11.47
N ASN A 90 3.12 17.08 12.72
CA ASN A 90 2.55 18.18 13.51
C ASN A 90 2.92 18.00 14.99
N GLU A 91 2.52 18.95 15.83
CA GLU A 91 2.80 18.94 17.27
C GLU A 91 2.33 17.68 18.00
N HIS A 92 1.37 16.94 17.43
CA HIS A 92 0.77 15.74 18.03
C HIS A 92 1.29 14.42 17.43
N THR A 93 2.23 14.47 16.49
CA THR A 93 2.74 13.28 15.77
C THR A 93 4.26 13.30 15.66
N SER A 94 4.88 12.13 15.73
CA SER A 94 6.34 12.04 15.64
C SER A 94 6.84 12.53 14.29
N VAL A 95 7.91 13.34 14.31
CA VAL A 95 8.52 13.90 13.10
C VAL A 95 8.97 12.78 12.16
N ILE A 96 8.54 12.87 10.90
CA ILE A 96 8.99 11.94 9.86
C ILE A 96 10.37 12.36 9.38
N SER A 97 11.38 11.54 9.64
CA SER A 97 12.73 11.84 9.17
C SER A 97 12.80 11.87 7.64
N LEU A 98 13.62 12.77 7.10
CA LEU A 98 13.85 12.88 5.66
C LEU A 98 14.32 11.55 5.04
N LYS A 99 15.16 10.81 5.76
CA LYS A 99 15.58 9.44 5.38
C LYS A 99 14.40 8.48 5.22
N THR A 100 13.40 8.58 6.08
CA THR A 100 12.17 7.77 5.97
C THR A 100 11.38 8.14 4.71
N LEU A 101 11.28 9.43 4.40
CA LEU A 101 10.58 9.91 3.21
C LEU A 101 11.29 9.48 1.92
N TYR A 102 12.61 9.60 1.83
CA TYR A 102 13.37 9.09 0.68
C TYR A 102 13.21 7.58 0.49
N ARG A 103 13.23 6.80 1.60
CA ARG A 103 12.93 5.37 1.55
C ARG A 103 11.51 5.10 1.02
N TRP A 104 10.53 5.89 1.46
CA TRP A 104 9.18 5.78 0.92
C TRP A 104 9.12 6.14 -0.56
N LYS A 105 9.82 7.18 -1.01
CA LYS A 105 9.91 7.56 -2.42
C LYS A 105 10.43 6.40 -3.25
N LYS A 106 11.59 5.86 -2.87
CA LYS A 106 12.20 4.70 -3.53
C LYS A 106 11.21 3.52 -3.62
N GLN A 107 10.56 3.16 -2.52
CA GLN A 107 9.59 2.07 -2.51
C GLN A 107 8.38 2.34 -3.40
N MET A 108 7.89 3.59 -3.48
CA MET A 108 6.79 3.94 -4.38
C MET A 108 7.22 3.86 -5.83
N ASP A 109 8.41 4.36 -6.17
CA ASP A 109 8.96 4.28 -7.53
C ASP A 109 9.11 2.81 -7.96
N GLU A 110 9.70 1.96 -7.12
CA GLU A 110 9.86 0.51 -7.39
C GLU A 110 8.52 -0.20 -7.59
N ASN A 111 7.56 0.07 -6.71
CA ASN A 111 6.25 -0.54 -6.82
C ASN A 111 5.50 -0.04 -8.06
N TYR A 112 5.65 1.24 -8.40
CA TYR A 112 5.05 1.83 -9.60
C TYR A 112 5.59 1.16 -10.86
N GLN A 113 6.91 1.00 -10.94
CA GLN A 113 7.55 0.30 -12.07
C GLN A 113 7.08 -1.14 -12.17
N THR A 114 6.99 -1.85 -11.04
CA THR A 114 6.49 -3.23 -11.01
C THR A 114 5.04 -3.31 -11.51
N TRP A 115 4.20 -2.38 -11.06
CA TRP A 115 2.80 -2.29 -11.50
C TRP A 115 2.72 -2.02 -13.01
N LEU A 116 3.48 -1.03 -13.52
CA LEU A 116 3.52 -0.65 -14.93
C LEU A 116 3.97 -1.82 -15.82
N ILE A 117 5.02 -2.55 -15.43
CA ILE A 117 5.46 -3.76 -16.12
C ILE A 117 4.34 -4.81 -16.15
N GLY A 118 3.62 -4.98 -15.04
CA GLY A 118 2.46 -5.86 -14.97
C GLY A 118 1.35 -5.44 -15.93
N GLN A 119 1.08 -4.13 -16.05
CA GLN A 119 0.04 -3.61 -16.95
C GLN A 119 0.42 -3.82 -18.40
N ARG A 120 1.68 -3.56 -18.76
CA ARG A 120 2.20 -3.81 -20.12
C ARG A 120 2.04 -5.28 -20.53
N LYS A 121 2.31 -6.21 -19.61
CA LYS A 121 2.09 -7.66 -19.88
C LYS A 121 0.63 -7.96 -20.15
N GLN A 122 -0.28 -7.46 -19.30
CA GLN A 122 -1.71 -7.67 -19.48
C GLN A 122 -2.25 -7.04 -20.77
N ALA A 123 -1.77 -5.86 -21.14
CA ALA A 123 -2.17 -5.20 -22.38
C ALA A 123 -1.66 -5.91 -23.65
N ILE A 124 -0.58 -6.70 -23.57
CA ILE A 124 -0.15 -7.56 -24.69
C ILE A 124 -1.10 -8.74 -24.86
N ASP A 125 -1.66 -9.26 -23.76
CA ASP A 125 -2.58 -10.40 -23.77
C ASP A 125 -4.02 -10.01 -24.20
N ASP A 126 -4.35 -8.71 -24.22
CA ASP A 126 -5.62 -8.16 -24.69
C ASP A 126 -5.44 -7.53 -26.09
N PRO A 127 -6.03 -8.11 -27.16
CA PRO A 127 -5.85 -7.61 -28.52
C PRO A 127 -6.27 -6.14 -28.73
N ASP A 128 -7.36 -5.69 -28.08
CA ASP A 128 -7.84 -4.31 -28.23
C ASP A 128 -6.94 -3.32 -27.49
N ALA A 129 -6.50 -3.69 -26.28
CA ALA A 129 -5.53 -2.89 -25.52
C ALA A 129 -4.16 -2.84 -26.21
N GLY A 130 -3.73 -3.96 -26.81
CA GLY A 130 -2.46 -4.08 -27.52
C GLY A 130 -2.39 -3.18 -28.75
N ASP A 131 -3.42 -3.19 -29.60
CA ASP A 131 -3.49 -2.33 -30.79
C ASP A 131 -3.53 -0.84 -30.42
N ARG A 132 -4.29 -0.47 -29.37
CA ARG A 132 -4.32 0.90 -28.85
C ARG A 132 -2.97 1.33 -28.29
N LEU A 133 -2.27 0.46 -27.56
CA LEU A 133 -0.95 0.73 -27.01
C LEU A 133 0.10 0.88 -28.13
N LEU A 134 0.02 0.07 -29.19
CA LEU A 134 0.90 0.18 -30.36
C LEU A 134 0.70 1.49 -31.12
N ASP A 135 -0.55 1.88 -31.39
CA ASP A 135 -0.86 3.16 -32.03
C ASP A 135 -0.41 4.35 -31.17
N PHE A 136 -0.56 4.22 -29.86
CA PHE A 136 -0.10 5.18 -28.87
C PHE A 136 1.42 5.39 -28.90
N PHE A 137 2.23 4.32 -28.92
CA PHE A 137 3.68 4.42 -29.05
C PHE A 137 4.15 4.91 -30.42
N ARG A 138 3.44 4.57 -31.52
CA ARG A 138 3.76 5.06 -32.87
C ARG A 138 3.65 6.59 -32.99
N ARG A 139 2.79 7.21 -32.18
CA ARG A 139 2.63 8.67 -32.12
C ARG A 139 3.71 9.37 -31.29
N GLY A 140 4.66 8.63 -30.73
CA GLY A 140 5.74 9.18 -29.91
C GLY A 140 5.30 9.58 -28.51
N ALA A 141 4.32 8.86 -27.95
CA ALA A 141 3.79 9.18 -26.63
C ALA A 141 4.86 9.16 -25.53
N THR A 142 4.73 10.10 -24.61
CA THR A 142 5.57 10.25 -23.43
C THR A 142 5.20 9.22 -22.37
N VAL A 143 6.13 8.98 -21.44
CA VAL A 143 5.88 8.14 -20.26
C VAL A 143 4.65 8.66 -19.48
N VAL A 144 4.46 9.97 -19.38
CA VAL A 144 3.31 10.56 -18.67
C VAL A 144 2.00 10.19 -19.34
N GLU A 145 1.92 10.28 -20.67
CA GLU A 145 0.72 9.91 -21.41
C GLU A 145 0.48 8.39 -21.29
N GLU A 146 1.52 7.56 -21.35
CA GLU A 146 1.41 6.10 -21.15
C GLU A 146 0.82 5.76 -19.77
N CYS A 147 1.26 6.49 -18.74
CA CYS A 147 0.71 6.36 -17.40
C CYS A 147 -0.79 6.69 -17.41
N LEU A 148 -1.18 7.81 -18.04
CA LEU A 148 -2.58 8.24 -18.13
C LEU A 148 -3.45 7.21 -18.88
N PHE A 149 -2.94 6.62 -19.96
CA PHE A 149 -3.62 5.55 -20.70
C PHE A 149 -3.93 4.35 -19.79
N PHE A 150 -2.93 3.84 -19.06
CA PHE A 150 -3.14 2.75 -18.11
C PHE A 150 -4.04 3.16 -16.94
N PHE A 151 -3.97 4.42 -16.47
CA PHE A 151 -4.90 4.92 -15.46
C PHE A 151 -6.35 4.92 -15.96
N GLU A 152 -6.59 5.36 -17.20
CA GLU A 152 -7.92 5.40 -17.80
C GLU A 152 -8.49 3.99 -18.00
N LEU A 153 -7.68 3.08 -18.55
CA LEU A 153 -8.07 1.69 -18.83
C LEU A 153 -8.54 0.96 -17.56
N TYR A 154 -7.83 1.15 -16.43
CA TYR A 154 -8.11 0.40 -15.19
C TYR A 154 -9.05 1.10 -14.23
N PHE A 155 -9.12 2.43 -14.25
CA PHE A 155 -9.97 3.19 -13.33
C PHE A 155 -11.18 3.84 -14.03
N GLY A 156 -11.39 3.58 -15.32
CA GLY A 156 -12.51 4.14 -16.09
C GLY A 156 -12.54 5.67 -16.05
N GLY A 157 -11.36 6.31 -16.05
CA GLY A 157 -11.22 7.77 -15.97
C GLY A 157 -11.56 8.40 -14.61
N LYS A 158 -11.88 7.63 -13.56
CA LYS A 158 -12.19 8.15 -12.21
C LYS A 158 -11.10 7.77 -11.21
N LEU A 159 -10.38 8.76 -10.67
CA LEU A 159 -9.47 8.53 -9.55
C LEU A 159 -10.24 7.92 -8.36
N PRO A 160 -9.80 6.77 -7.81
CA PRO A 160 -10.42 6.19 -6.62
C PRO A 160 -10.47 7.19 -5.46
N LYS A 161 -11.50 7.09 -4.61
CA LYS A 161 -11.66 7.98 -3.44
C LYS A 161 -10.44 7.88 -2.52
N ARG A 162 -10.16 8.92 -1.71
CA ARG A 162 -9.06 8.93 -0.73
C ARG A 162 -9.07 7.63 0.09
N GLY A 163 -7.92 6.94 0.16
CA GLY A 163 -7.79 5.63 0.81
C GLY A 163 -7.97 4.40 -0.10
N GLN A 164 -8.56 4.52 -1.29
CA GLN A 164 -8.81 3.39 -2.21
C GLN A 164 -7.68 3.13 -3.22
N VAL A 165 -6.93 4.18 -3.60
CA VAL A 165 -5.91 4.10 -4.68
C VAL A 165 -4.76 3.13 -4.34
N ILE A 166 -4.31 3.11 -3.08
CA ILE A 166 -3.19 2.26 -2.64
C ILE A 166 -3.64 0.81 -2.40
N SER A 167 -4.92 0.59 -2.05
CA SER A 167 -5.49 -0.75 -1.91
C SER A 167 -5.77 -1.41 -3.25
N SER A 168 -6.15 -0.63 -4.29
CA SER A 168 -6.44 -1.16 -5.63
C SER A 168 -5.19 -1.38 -6.49
N ILE A 169 -4.13 -0.59 -6.30
CA ILE A 169 -2.85 -0.73 -7.04
C ILE A 169 -1.92 -1.76 -6.37
N ASN A 170 -2.39 -2.53 -5.38
CA ASN A 170 -1.57 -3.51 -4.63
C ASN A 170 -0.25 -2.93 -4.08
N LEU A 171 -0.20 -1.62 -3.82
CA LEU A 171 0.94 -0.98 -3.17
C LEU A 171 1.00 -1.34 -1.68
N SER A 172 -0.09 -1.88 -1.11
CA SER A 172 -0.16 -2.20 0.32
C SER A 172 0.33 -3.60 0.67
N LEU A 173 0.05 -4.63 -0.11
CA LEU A 173 0.23 -6.03 0.27
C LEU A 173 0.36 -6.89 -0.99
N SER A 174 1.42 -7.69 -1.13
CA SER A 174 1.32 -8.83 -2.05
C SER A 174 0.30 -9.81 -1.44
N PRO A 175 -0.60 -10.42 -2.24
CA PRO A 175 -1.56 -11.43 -1.76
C PRO A 175 -0.91 -12.61 -1.04
N LYS A 176 0.42 -12.76 -1.18
CA LYS A 176 1.19 -13.87 -0.63
C LYS A 176 1.94 -13.55 0.66
N VAL A 177 1.90 -12.30 1.16
CA VAL A 177 2.67 -11.94 2.36
C VAL A 177 1.80 -12.02 3.60
N TRP A 178 1.71 -13.24 4.12
CA TRP A 178 1.21 -13.53 5.45
C TRP A 178 2.39 -13.49 6.43
N TRP A 179 2.29 -12.67 7.47
CA TRP A 179 3.26 -12.57 8.58
C TRP A 179 2.58 -12.76 9.93
#